data_AF-A0A536WJU3-F1
#
_entry.id   AF-A0A536WJU3-F1
#
_cell.length_a   1.000
_cell.length_b   1.000
_cell.length_c   1.000
_cell.angle_alpha   90.00
_cell.angle_beta   90.00
_cell.angle_gamma   90.00
#
_symmetry.space_group_name_H-M   'P 1'
#
loop_
_entity.id
_entity.type
_entity.pdbx_description
1 polymer ?
#
loop_
_entity_poly.entity_id
_entity_poly.type
_entity_poly.pdbx_seq_one_letter_code
_entity_poly.pdbx_strand_id
1 'polypeptide(L)' 'MRIAFIADPLPSFKIHKDSTYAMMVEAAKRGHDLYFML' A
#
# COMPACT_ATOMS: atom_id res chain seq x y z
N MET A 1 -10.19 4.44 8.42
CA MET A 1 -9.47 3.47 9.27
C MET A 1 -7.99 3.76 9.20
N ARG A 2 -7.19 3.26 10.13
CA ARG A 2 -5.71 3.33 10.09
C ARG A 2 -5.18 1.97 9.64
N ILE A 3 -4.43 1.93 8.54
CA ILE A 3 -3.93 0.70 7.93
C ILE A 3 -2.42 0.79 7.79
N ALA A 4 -1.71 -0.16 8.39
CA ALA A 4 -0.26 -0.27 8.29
C ALA A 4 0.12 -1.37 7.29
N PHE A 5 0.99 -1.04 6.33
CA PHE A 5 1.57 -1.96 5.38
C PHE A 5 3.02 -2.24 5.78
N ILE A 6 3.36 -3.52 5.92
CA ILE A 6 4.72 -4.02 6.15
C ILE A 6 5.07 -4.85 4.93
N ALA A 7 5.99 -4.36 4.11
CA ALA A 7 6.32 -4.95 2.82
C ALA A 7 7.73 -4.54 2.38
N ASP A 8 8.19 -5.11 1.26
CA ASP A 8 9.44 -4.72 0.61
C ASP A 8 9.49 -3.20 0.35
N PRO A 9 10.66 -2.58 0.12
CA PRO A 9 10.73 -1.13 -0.11
C PRO A 9 9.86 -0.65 -1.27
N LEU A 10 9.16 0.49 -1.13
CA LEU A 10 8.29 1.04 -2.20
C LEU A 10 8.90 1.06 -3.62
N PRO A 11 10.22 1.35 -3.82
CA PRO A 11 10.82 1.28 -5.16
C PRO A 11 10.89 -0.12 -5.79
N SER A 12 10.76 -1.21 -5.01
CA SER A 12 10.76 -2.58 -5.54
C SER A 12 9.41 -3.00 -6.14
N PHE A 13 8.34 -2.28 -5.83
CA PHE A 13 6.99 -2.61 -6.25
C PHE A 13 6.83 -2.49 -7.76
N LYS A 14 6.26 -3.53 -8.37
CA LYS A 14 5.79 -3.50 -9.75
C LYS A 14 4.33 -3.13 -9.76
N ILE A 15 4.01 -1.86 -10.06
CA ILE A 15 2.64 -1.31 -10.03
C ILE A 15 1.57 -2.13 -10.78
N HIS A 16 1.97 -2.91 -11.79
CA HIS A 16 1.07 -3.73 -12.61
C HIS A 16 0.87 -5.17 -12.10
N LYS A 17 1.64 -5.61 -11.10
CA LYS A 17 1.62 -6.99 -10.57
C LYS A 17 1.50 -7.07 -9.06
N ASP A 18 1.75 -5.96 -8.38
CA ASP A 18 1.80 -5.96 -6.93
C ASP A 18 0.42 -5.74 -6.32
N SER A 19 -0.10 -6.77 -5.66
CA SER A 19 -1.39 -6.72 -4.98
C SER A 19 -1.34 -5.82 -3.74
N THR A 20 -0.19 -5.69 -3.08
CA THR A 20 -0.01 -4.79 -1.94
C THR A 20 -0.17 -3.34 -2.40
N TYR A 21 0.41 -2.97 -3.56
CA TYR A 21 0.16 -1.66 -4.18
C TYR A 21 -1.33 -1.46 -4.51
N ALA A 22 -1.98 -2.46 -5.11
CA ALA A 22 -3.42 -2.38 -5.43
C ALA A 22 -4.28 -2.16 -4.18
N MET A 23 -3.95 -2.82 -3.07
CA MET A 23 -4.63 -2.64 -1.78
C MET A 23 -4.41 -1.24 -1.19
N MET A 24 -3.19 -0.70 -1.28
CA MET A 24 -2.88 0.67 -0.84
C MET A 24 -3.69 1.72 -1.63
N VAL A 25 -3.78 1.57 -2.96
CA VAL A 25 -4.56 2.48 -3.82
C VAL A 25 -6.03 2.48 -3.45
N GLU A 26 -6.63 1.30 -3.26
CA GLU A 26 -8.05 1.20 -2.89
C GLU A 26 -8.31 1.73 -1.48
N ALA A 27 -7.40 1.47 -0.53
CA ALA A 27 -7.49 2.01 0.82
C ALA A 27 -7.41 3.55 0.83
N ALA A 28 -6.50 4.14 0.05
CA ALA A 28 -6.43 5.59 -0.15
C ALA A 28 -7.73 6.13 -0.77
N LYS A 29 -8.25 5.47 -1.81
CA LYS A 29 -9.49 5.87 -2.50
C LYS A 29 -10.71 5.88 -1.56
N ARG A 30 -10.73 5.00 -0.56
CA ARG A 30 -11.77 4.95 0.49
C ARG A 30 -11.53 5.93 1.64
N GLY A 31 -10.50 6.77 1.57
CA GLY A 31 -10.17 7.75 2.61
C GLY A 31 -9.65 7.11 3.88
N HIS A 32 -8.90 6.01 3.79
CA HIS A 32 -8.22 5.43 4.93
C HIS A 32 -6.82 6.02 5.10
N ASP A 33 -6.40 6.19 6.35
CA ASP A 33 -5.04 6.62 6.69
C ASP A 33 -4.09 5.44 6.45
N LEU A 34 -3.08 5.66 5.60
CA LEU A 34 -2.09 4.65 5.26
C LEU A 34 -0.77 4.94 5.98
N TYR A 35 -0.21 3.90 6.56
CA TYR A 35 1.11 3.90 7.17
C TYR A 35 1.94 2.81 6.48
N PHE A 36 3.20 3.10 6.22
CA PHE A 36 4.12 2.16 5.58
C PHE A 36 5.37 2.00 6.45
N MET A 37 5.81 0.75 6.62
CA MET A 37 7.00 0.39 7.39
C MET A 37 7.78 -0.68 6.64
N LEU A 38 9.11 -0.62 6.76
CA LEU A 38 10.07 -1.57 6.19
C LEU A 38 10.29 -2.75 7.14
#